data_AF-A0A932G324-F1
#
_entry.id   AF-A0A932G324-F1
#
_cell.length_a   1.000
_cell.length_b   1.000
_cell.length_c   1.000
_cell.angle_alpha   90.00
_cell.angle_beta   90.00
_cell.angle_gamma   90.00
#
_symmetry.space_group_name_H-M   'P 1'
#
loop_
_entity.id
_entity.type
_entity.pdbx_description
1 polymer ?
#
loop_
_entity_poly.entity_id
_entity_poly.type
_entity_poly.pdbx_seq_one_letter_code
_entity_poly.pdbx_strand_id
1 'polypeptide(L)'
;MRQAALFLSVLLAGCRDNDAAVDGGPDPDADADADADADADADADADADADADADADADADADGDGDVLQRLEPPDGRVLHGTSPNPEDVDRYVAALGDPAIEPLVEGIHAGIPGTRPESLVRTVESFLARLEEAGRVPHLSFSMSIGDGEPVDQEIAFSDTHDVLIDDLAVAIAAWDGPLFVRFGFEFNGAWNGYTPGVYPAAYRKLVDRFRAAGADGAAYIWCYEPDAAGDFDAVGEDGEPLWYPGDEWVDWFGLDVFGNSHVDPEAPEQDGRGGETARGRVMRFLEMAATHDRPVFLSESAAVQVHVTPDADDPGFEDGQRDWEAFFEGYFGMMTDYPWIKAFNYMDQDYRGTHYEELFGWGDARVEVNSYVIGRWIERLREPRFVHRTEGLPGAETE
;
A
#
# COMPACT_ATOMS: atom_id res chain seq x y z
N MET A 1 -24.27 -17.46 1.21
CA MET A 1 -23.88 -16.84 -0.08
C MET A 1 -22.41 -16.48 0.04
N ARG A 2 -21.51 -17.24 -0.60
CA ARG A 2 -20.08 -16.93 -0.68
C ARG A 2 -19.91 -15.96 -1.86
N GLN A 3 -19.44 -14.74 -1.62
CA GLN A 3 -19.08 -13.80 -2.67
C GLN A 3 -17.67 -14.15 -3.15
N ALA A 4 -17.53 -14.38 -4.45
CA ALA A 4 -16.25 -14.56 -5.12
C ALA A 4 -15.62 -13.18 -5.32
N ALA A 5 -14.42 -12.97 -4.81
CA ALA A 5 -13.53 -11.91 -5.28
C ALA A 5 -13.16 -12.26 -6.73
N LEU A 6 -13.30 -11.30 -7.63
CA LEU A 6 -12.98 -11.46 -9.05
C LEU A 6 -12.09 -10.29 -9.46
N PHE A 7 -10.77 -10.47 -9.35
CA PHE A 7 -9.79 -9.54 -9.92
C PHE A 7 -9.55 -9.93 -11.39
N LEU A 8 -10.07 -9.13 -12.33
CA LEU A 8 -9.93 -9.43 -13.77
C LEU A 8 -8.88 -8.55 -14.45
N SER A 9 -7.84 -9.20 -14.96
CA SER A 9 -7.05 -8.73 -16.09
C SER A 9 -7.95 -8.61 -17.33
N VAL A 10 -8.03 -7.43 -17.95
CA VAL A 10 -8.83 -7.15 -19.16
C VAL A 10 -8.53 -8.13 -20.31
N LEU A 11 -9.56 -8.86 -20.80
CA LEU A 11 -9.75 -9.24 -22.22
C LEU A 11 -11.14 -9.91 -22.45
N LEU A 12 -11.82 -9.50 -23.53
CA LEU A 12 -13.18 -9.86 -23.95
C LEU A 12 -13.42 -11.36 -24.24
N ALA A 13 -14.60 -11.89 -23.85
CA ALA A 13 -15.67 -12.41 -24.76
C ALA A 13 -16.66 -13.41 -24.09
N GLY A 14 -17.98 -13.16 -24.24
CA GLY A 14 -18.95 -14.18 -24.71
C GLY A 14 -19.79 -15.02 -23.72
N CYS A 15 -21.02 -14.56 -23.48
CA CYS A 15 -22.32 -15.29 -23.41
C CYS A 15 -22.42 -16.75 -22.88
N ARG A 16 -23.25 -16.99 -21.85
CA ARG A 16 -24.68 -17.46 -21.90
C ARG A 16 -25.09 -18.45 -20.77
N ASP A 17 -26.23 -18.13 -20.15
CA ASP A 17 -27.36 -18.92 -19.59
C ASP A 17 -27.14 -20.32 -18.95
N ASN A 18 -27.59 -20.53 -17.70
CA ASN A 18 -28.90 -21.16 -17.39
C ASN A 18 -29.21 -21.36 -15.89
N ASP A 19 -30.45 -21.01 -15.53
CA ASP A 19 -31.42 -21.61 -14.58
C ASP A 19 -30.97 -22.68 -13.56
N ALA A 20 -31.36 -22.50 -12.28
CA ALA A 20 -32.56 -23.15 -11.72
C ALA A 20 -32.66 -23.01 -10.18
N ALA A 21 -33.88 -22.71 -9.74
CA ALA A 21 -34.34 -22.55 -8.36
C ALA A 21 -34.23 -23.79 -7.48
N VAL A 22 -34.16 -23.63 -6.15
CA VAL A 22 -34.99 -24.39 -5.17
C VAL A 22 -35.26 -23.55 -3.91
N ASP A 23 -36.54 -23.57 -3.55
CA ASP A 23 -37.31 -23.04 -2.43
C ASP A 23 -37.05 -23.74 -1.07
N GLY A 24 -37.37 -23.07 0.04
CA GLY A 24 -37.59 -23.73 1.34
C GLY A 24 -37.20 -22.94 2.59
N GLY A 25 -38.09 -22.08 3.09
CA GLY A 25 -38.17 -21.77 4.53
C GLY A 25 -38.71 -22.97 5.34
N PRO A 26 -39.00 -22.86 6.66
CA PRO A 26 -39.10 -21.64 7.46
C PRO A 26 -38.38 -21.70 8.84
N ASP A 27 -38.27 -20.53 9.48
CA ASP A 27 -38.16 -20.33 10.95
C ASP A 27 -39.50 -20.77 11.61
N PRO A 28 -39.61 -21.18 12.90
CA PRO A 28 -39.40 -20.23 14.00
C PRO A 28 -39.02 -20.86 15.38
N ASP A 29 -39.01 -19.97 16.37
CA ASP A 29 -39.17 -20.16 17.81
C ASP A 29 -37.87 -20.38 18.60
N ALA A 30 -37.68 -19.88 19.81
CA ALA A 30 -38.27 -18.85 20.67
C ALA A 30 -37.51 -19.01 22.01
N ASP A 31 -37.78 -18.09 22.94
CA ASP A 31 -37.45 -18.15 24.37
C ASP A 31 -36.03 -17.72 24.73
N ALA A 32 -35.74 -16.95 25.78
CA ALA A 32 -36.46 -16.06 26.70
C ALA A 32 -35.49 -15.91 27.90
N ASP A 33 -35.28 -14.67 28.33
CA ASP A 33 -35.05 -14.20 29.70
C ASP A 33 -33.99 -14.89 30.60
N ALA A 34 -33.02 -14.10 31.07
CA ALA A 34 -32.73 -13.97 32.51
C ALA A 34 -31.81 -12.77 32.81
N ASP A 35 -32.38 -11.77 33.46
CA ASP A 35 -31.69 -10.71 34.20
C ASP A 35 -30.89 -11.27 35.40
N ALA A 36 -29.81 -10.59 35.81
CA ALA A 36 -29.61 -10.22 37.23
C ALA A 36 -28.30 -9.42 37.45
N ASP A 37 -28.46 -8.32 38.18
CA ASP A 37 -27.48 -7.35 38.65
C ASP A 37 -26.49 -7.90 39.70
N ALA A 38 -25.36 -7.21 39.91
CA ALA A 38 -24.97 -6.67 41.23
C ALA A 38 -23.59 -5.99 41.24
N ASP A 39 -23.58 -4.75 41.75
CA ASP A 39 -22.45 -3.90 42.11
C ASP A 39 -21.57 -4.46 43.26
N ALA A 40 -20.32 -4.00 43.37
CA ALA A 40 -19.73 -3.52 44.64
C ALA A 40 -18.29 -3.00 44.49
N ASP A 41 -18.11 -1.77 44.99
CA ASP A 41 -16.86 -1.01 45.16
C ASP A 41 -15.88 -1.62 46.19
N ALA A 42 -14.58 -1.27 46.07
CA ALA A 42 -13.74 -0.93 47.25
C ALA A 42 -12.37 -0.33 46.83
N ASP A 43 -12.15 0.91 47.27
CA ASP A 43 -10.89 1.66 47.27
C ASP A 43 -9.81 1.04 48.19
N ALA A 44 -8.53 1.27 47.88
CA ALA A 44 -7.49 1.50 48.89
C ALA A 44 -6.22 2.13 48.29
N ASP A 45 -5.99 3.39 48.65
CA ASP A 45 -4.76 4.16 48.48
C ASP A 45 -3.58 3.55 49.27
N ALA A 46 -2.36 3.71 48.76
CA ALA A 46 -1.16 3.86 49.59
C ALA A 46 -0.04 4.58 48.83
N ASP A 47 0.15 5.85 49.18
CA ASP A 47 1.30 6.69 48.84
C ASP A 47 2.61 6.13 49.40
N ALA A 48 3.71 6.31 48.67
CA ALA A 48 5.03 6.46 49.26
C ALA A 48 5.96 7.24 48.30
N ASP A 49 6.09 8.54 48.59
CA ASP A 49 7.12 9.42 48.06
C ASP A 49 8.53 8.92 48.40
N ALA A 50 9.46 9.06 47.45
CA ALA A 50 10.88 9.25 47.75
C ALA A 50 11.56 10.02 46.62
N ASP A 51 11.64 11.34 46.79
CA ASP A 51 12.55 12.22 46.06
C ASP A 51 14.00 11.78 46.26
N ALA A 52 14.76 11.74 45.16
CA ALA A 52 16.21 11.88 45.18
C ALA A 52 16.67 12.55 43.88
N ASP A 53 16.77 13.88 43.93
CA ASP A 53 17.55 14.67 42.99
C ASP A 53 19.03 14.28 43.06
N ALA A 54 19.64 14.02 41.90
CA ALA A 54 21.08 14.16 41.70
C ALA A 54 21.36 14.51 40.23
N ASP A 55 21.62 15.79 39.99
CA ASP A 55 22.27 16.32 38.80
C ASP A 55 23.68 15.72 38.62
N ALA A 56 24.05 15.43 37.37
CA ALA A 56 25.39 15.15 36.78
C ALA A 56 25.27 13.94 35.85
N ASP A 57 25.53 13.96 34.55
CA ASP A 57 26.37 14.83 33.75
C ASP A 57 25.76 15.01 32.35
N ALA A 58 25.92 16.22 31.83
CA ALA A 58 25.81 16.49 30.41
C ALA A 58 27.03 15.87 29.71
N ASP A 59 26.90 14.62 29.30
CA ASP A 59 27.67 14.10 28.18
C ASP A 59 26.76 14.20 26.97
N ALA A 60 26.99 15.29 26.24
CA ALA A 60 26.60 15.40 24.84
C ALA A 60 27.42 14.37 24.06
N ASP A 61 26.99 13.12 24.13
CA ASP A 61 27.26 12.15 23.08
C ASP A 61 26.36 12.57 21.92
N ALA A 62 26.85 13.58 21.19
CA ALA A 62 26.55 13.68 19.78
C ALA A 62 27.19 12.44 19.14
N ASP A 63 26.52 11.30 19.31
CA ASP A 63 26.64 10.19 18.41
C ASP A 63 26.23 10.75 17.07
N GLY A 64 27.24 10.97 16.22
CA GLY A 64 27.03 11.16 14.80
C GLY A 64 26.48 9.85 14.26
N ASP A 65 25.19 9.62 14.47
CA ASP A 65 24.39 8.72 13.66
C ASP A 65 24.42 9.32 12.26
N GLY A 66 25.44 8.95 11.48
CA GLY A 66 25.31 9.06 10.05
C GLY A 66 24.17 8.14 9.68
N ASP A 67 22.98 8.69 9.44
CA ASP A 67 21.77 7.96 9.05
C ASP A 67 22.15 6.87 8.06
N VAL A 68 22.10 5.61 8.52
CA VAL A 68 22.23 4.47 7.65
C VAL A 68 20.88 4.32 6.96
N LEU A 69 20.73 5.00 5.83
CA LEU A 69 19.55 4.92 4.99
C LEU A 69 19.19 3.46 4.69
N GLN A 70 17.89 3.16 4.71
CA GLN A 70 17.40 1.85 4.30
C GLN A 70 17.65 1.61 2.81
N ARG A 71 17.54 0.35 2.40
CA ARG A 71 17.73 -0.04 1.00
C ARG A 71 16.82 0.78 0.08
N LEU A 72 17.41 1.51 -0.87
CA LEU A 72 16.75 2.42 -1.81
C LEU A 72 16.06 3.64 -1.18
N GLU A 73 16.28 3.91 0.11
CA GLU A 73 15.78 5.12 0.76
C GLU A 73 16.51 6.36 0.23
N PRO A 74 15.80 7.34 -0.31
CA PRO A 74 16.42 8.58 -0.74
C PRO A 74 16.79 9.44 0.49
N PRO A 75 17.75 10.38 0.35
CA PRO A 75 18.15 11.26 1.43
C PRO A 75 16.98 12.03 2.05
N ASP A 76 17.18 12.55 3.26
CA ASP A 76 16.17 13.33 3.96
C ASP A 76 15.57 14.48 3.14
N GLY A 77 14.26 14.63 3.28
CA GLY A 77 13.46 15.59 2.52
C GLY A 77 13.21 15.21 1.06
N ARG A 78 13.68 14.05 0.58
CA ARG A 78 13.41 13.55 -0.77
C ARG A 78 12.28 12.52 -0.80
N VAL A 79 11.48 12.54 -1.87
CA VAL A 79 10.37 11.60 -2.10
C VAL A 79 10.41 11.10 -3.53
N LEU A 80 10.42 9.78 -3.73
CA LEU A 80 10.40 9.16 -5.05
C LEU A 80 9.01 9.34 -5.70
N HIS A 81 8.97 9.92 -6.90
CA HIS A 81 7.75 10.04 -7.70
C HIS A 81 7.55 8.76 -8.54
N GLY A 82 6.43 8.08 -8.32
CA GLY A 82 6.03 6.90 -9.08
C GLY A 82 4.59 6.93 -9.57
N THR A 83 4.27 5.97 -10.43
CA THR A 83 2.91 5.76 -10.97
C THR A 83 2.68 4.28 -11.30
N SER A 84 1.42 3.88 -11.37
CA SER A 84 0.97 2.50 -11.59
C SER A 84 -0.50 2.55 -12.06
N PRO A 85 -1.19 1.44 -12.37
CA PRO A 85 -0.76 0.03 -12.33
C PRO A 85 -0.49 -0.61 -13.68
N ASN A 86 -0.87 0.02 -14.79
CA ASN A 86 -0.70 -0.59 -16.11
C ASN A 86 -0.09 0.38 -17.14
N PRO A 87 0.60 -0.16 -18.16
CA PRO A 87 1.32 0.66 -19.14
C PRO A 87 0.49 1.73 -19.86
N GLU A 88 -0.79 1.47 -20.15
CA GLU A 88 -1.62 2.41 -20.90
C GLU A 88 -1.94 3.66 -20.07
N ASP A 89 -2.32 3.46 -18.81
CA ASP A 89 -2.57 4.58 -17.89
C ASP A 89 -1.30 5.35 -17.58
N VAL A 90 -0.18 4.66 -17.40
CA VAL A 90 1.13 5.29 -17.18
C VAL A 90 1.56 6.12 -18.38
N ASP A 91 1.41 5.61 -19.60
CA ASP A 91 1.76 6.34 -20.82
C ASP A 91 0.86 7.57 -21.02
N ARG A 92 -0.43 7.48 -20.67
CA ARG A 92 -1.37 8.60 -20.68
C ARG A 92 -0.99 9.67 -19.65
N TYR A 93 -0.76 9.28 -18.40
CA TYR A 93 -0.34 10.17 -17.32
C TYR A 93 0.95 10.92 -17.69
N VAL A 94 1.95 10.20 -18.20
CA VAL A 94 3.24 10.77 -18.64
C VAL A 94 3.04 11.76 -19.78
N ALA A 95 2.21 11.42 -20.77
CA ALA A 95 1.89 12.33 -21.86
C ALA A 95 1.18 13.60 -21.36
N ALA A 96 0.32 13.47 -20.35
CA ALA A 96 -0.40 14.59 -19.75
C ALA A 96 0.51 15.54 -18.94
N LEU A 97 1.54 15.02 -18.26
CA LEU A 97 2.55 15.85 -17.60
C LEU A 97 3.26 16.77 -18.61
N GLY A 98 3.54 16.25 -19.82
CA GLY A 98 4.08 17.03 -20.93
C GLY A 98 5.48 17.63 -20.69
N ASP A 99 6.18 17.17 -19.66
CA ASP A 99 7.47 17.71 -19.20
C ASP A 99 8.40 16.55 -18.77
N PRO A 100 9.43 16.22 -19.57
CA PRO A 100 10.35 15.14 -19.27
C PRO A 100 11.09 15.28 -17.93
N ALA A 101 11.19 16.49 -17.38
CA ALA A 101 11.89 16.73 -16.13
C ALA A 101 11.15 16.15 -14.91
N ILE A 102 9.83 15.95 -15.02
CA ILE A 102 8.97 15.48 -13.94
C ILE A 102 8.35 14.10 -14.19
N GLU A 103 8.86 13.38 -15.19
CA GLU A 103 8.42 12.01 -15.45
C GLU A 103 8.67 11.10 -14.23
N PRO A 104 7.74 10.17 -13.94
CA PRO A 104 7.85 9.26 -12.80
C PRO A 104 9.11 8.41 -12.90
N LEU A 105 9.83 8.33 -11.78
CA LEU A 105 10.99 7.48 -11.60
C LEU A 105 10.58 6.03 -11.44
N VAL A 106 9.53 5.76 -10.65
CA VAL A 106 9.05 4.42 -10.35
C VAL A 106 7.82 4.09 -11.22
N GLU A 107 7.76 2.89 -11.77
CA GLU A 107 6.56 2.36 -12.43
C GLU A 107 6.17 1.02 -11.81
N GLY A 108 4.91 0.89 -11.42
CA GLY A 108 4.37 -0.28 -10.74
C GLY A 108 3.54 -1.20 -11.63
N ILE A 109 3.57 -2.50 -11.33
CA ILE A 109 2.65 -3.51 -11.90
C ILE A 109 2.07 -4.40 -10.79
N HIS A 110 0.85 -4.87 -10.98
CA HIS A 110 0.21 -5.89 -10.15
C HIS A 110 0.20 -7.25 -10.82
N ALA A 111 0.53 -8.27 -10.05
CA ALA A 111 0.42 -9.68 -10.42
C ALA A 111 0.07 -10.53 -9.19
N GLY A 112 -0.12 -11.83 -9.38
CA GLY A 112 -0.35 -12.78 -8.28
C GLY A 112 0.62 -13.95 -8.36
N ILE A 113 0.99 -14.48 -7.19
CA ILE A 113 1.79 -15.70 -7.03
C ILE A 113 0.87 -16.76 -6.41
N PRO A 114 0.47 -17.82 -7.14
CA PRO A 114 0.74 -18.10 -8.56
C PRO A 114 -0.12 -17.29 -9.56
N GLY A 115 -1.18 -16.63 -9.10
CA GLY A 115 -2.09 -15.81 -9.90
C GLY A 115 -3.03 -16.59 -10.81
N THR A 116 -3.69 -15.88 -11.74
CA THR A 116 -4.63 -16.46 -12.72
C THR A 116 -3.94 -17.24 -13.83
N ARG A 117 -2.67 -16.91 -14.15
CA ARG A 117 -1.92 -17.44 -15.29
C ARG A 117 -0.47 -17.78 -14.89
N PRO A 118 -0.24 -18.75 -14.00
CA PRO A 118 1.09 -19.08 -13.48
C PRO A 118 2.12 -19.37 -14.57
N GLU A 119 1.73 -20.11 -15.61
CA GLU A 119 2.61 -20.46 -16.75
C GLU A 119 3.11 -19.23 -17.53
N SER A 120 2.49 -18.08 -17.36
CA SER A 120 2.84 -16.83 -18.04
C SER A 120 3.39 -15.76 -17.10
N LEU A 121 3.38 -15.98 -15.78
CA LEU A 121 3.75 -14.98 -14.79
C LEU A 121 5.18 -14.47 -14.99
N VAL A 122 6.16 -15.37 -15.10
CA VAL A 122 7.58 -15.02 -15.31
C VAL A 122 7.74 -14.16 -16.56
N ARG A 123 7.13 -14.58 -17.68
CA ARG A 123 7.17 -13.82 -18.94
C ARG A 123 6.52 -12.43 -18.83
N THR A 124 5.44 -12.30 -18.07
CA THR A 124 4.81 -11.00 -17.79
C THR A 124 5.78 -10.08 -17.05
N VAL A 125 6.45 -10.59 -16.02
CA VAL A 125 7.44 -9.84 -15.25
C VAL A 125 8.64 -9.46 -16.10
N GLU A 126 9.21 -10.39 -16.87
CA GLU A 126 10.31 -10.10 -17.82
C GLU A 126 9.92 -9.04 -18.85
N SER A 127 8.69 -9.09 -19.39
CA SER A 127 8.22 -8.09 -20.36
C SER A 127 8.08 -6.71 -19.73
N PHE A 128 7.64 -6.65 -18.47
CA PHE A 128 7.53 -5.41 -17.73
C PHE A 128 8.92 -4.84 -17.42
N LEU A 129 9.86 -5.65 -16.92
CA LEU A 129 11.24 -5.25 -16.68
C LEU A 129 11.89 -4.70 -17.96
N ALA A 130 11.74 -5.39 -19.09
CA ALA A 130 12.29 -4.91 -20.38
C ALA A 130 11.72 -3.54 -20.80
N ARG A 131 10.42 -3.29 -20.54
CA ARG A 131 9.80 -1.97 -20.76
C ARG A 131 10.45 -0.91 -19.87
N LEU A 132 10.69 -1.22 -18.60
CA LEU A 132 11.26 -0.26 -17.66
C LEU A 132 12.74 0.02 -17.94
N GLU A 133 13.49 -0.97 -18.46
CA GLU A 133 14.84 -0.76 -18.98
C GLU A 133 14.83 0.26 -20.12
N GLU A 134 13.92 0.11 -21.09
CA GLU A 134 13.78 1.05 -22.21
C GLU A 134 13.34 2.45 -21.75
N ALA A 135 12.44 2.52 -20.77
CA ALA A 135 11.95 3.78 -20.21
C ALA A 135 12.99 4.45 -19.30
N GLY A 136 13.96 3.70 -18.75
CA GLY A 136 14.86 4.16 -17.70
C GLY A 136 14.13 4.43 -16.38
N ARG A 137 13.23 3.53 -15.97
CA ARG A 137 12.44 3.61 -14.74
C ARG A 137 12.79 2.49 -13.76
N VAL A 138 12.50 2.71 -12.49
CA VAL A 138 12.68 1.76 -11.40
C VAL A 138 11.42 0.88 -11.28
N PRO A 139 11.54 -0.46 -11.31
CA PRO A 139 10.40 -1.35 -11.14
C PRO A 139 9.84 -1.35 -9.71
N HIS A 140 8.51 -1.31 -9.61
CA HIS A 140 7.78 -1.73 -8.41
C HIS A 140 6.90 -2.94 -8.75
N LEU A 141 7.30 -4.12 -8.30
CA LEU A 141 6.61 -5.38 -8.56
C LEU A 141 5.71 -5.72 -7.37
N SER A 142 4.40 -5.59 -7.56
CA SER A 142 3.40 -5.88 -6.53
C SER A 142 2.73 -7.23 -6.77
N PHE A 143 2.83 -8.14 -5.81
CA PHE A 143 2.31 -9.50 -5.92
C PHE A 143 1.27 -9.78 -4.85
N SER A 144 0.09 -10.28 -5.23
CA SER A 144 -0.80 -10.97 -4.30
C SER A 144 -0.27 -12.39 -4.03
N MET A 145 -0.65 -12.97 -2.90
CA MET A 145 -0.43 -14.39 -2.60
C MET A 145 -1.74 -15.17 -2.89
N SER A 146 -2.17 -15.17 -4.14
CA SER A 146 -3.45 -15.78 -4.54
C SER A 146 -3.39 -16.58 -5.83
N ILE A 147 -4.32 -17.53 -6.00
CA ILE A 147 -4.54 -18.33 -7.20
C ILE A 147 -5.90 -18.02 -7.83
N GLY A 148 -6.01 -18.19 -9.14
CA GLY A 148 -7.26 -17.99 -9.86
C GLY A 148 -7.78 -16.57 -9.65
N ASP A 149 -9.06 -16.45 -9.32
CA ASP A 149 -9.74 -15.15 -9.21
C ASP A 149 -9.51 -14.42 -7.87
N GLY A 150 -8.66 -14.96 -6.98
CA GLY A 150 -8.31 -14.32 -5.70
C GLY A 150 -8.30 -15.26 -4.49
N GLU A 151 -8.27 -16.57 -4.68
CA GLU A 151 -8.20 -17.50 -3.55
C GLU A 151 -6.82 -17.41 -2.87
N PRO A 152 -6.73 -17.17 -1.54
CA PRO A 152 -5.45 -17.01 -0.86
C PRO A 152 -4.67 -18.32 -0.83
N VAL A 153 -3.35 -18.23 -1.01
CA VAL A 153 -2.41 -19.36 -0.95
C VAL A 153 -1.27 -19.12 0.04
N ASP A 154 -1.42 -18.17 0.97
CA ASP A 154 -0.42 -17.87 2.02
C ASP A 154 -0.05 -19.11 2.85
N GLN A 155 -1.03 -19.96 3.19
CA GLN A 155 -0.76 -21.24 3.87
C GLN A 155 0.08 -22.21 3.03
N GLU A 156 -0.23 -22.31 1.73
CA GLU A 156 0.51 -23.19 0.82
C GLU A 156 1.94 -22.70 0.62
N ILE A 157 2.11 -21.38 0.45
CA ILE A 157 3.42 -20.74 0.35
C ILE A 157 4.20 -21.00 1.64
N ALA A 158 3.62 -20.70 2.82
CA ALA A 158 4.31 -20.80 4.10
C ALA A 158 4.78 -22.23 4.44
N PHE A 159 3.95 -23.24 4.21
CA PHE A 159 4.13 -24.57 4.82
C PHE A 159 4.27 -25.73 3.84
N SER A 160 4.35 -25.47 2.54
CA SER A 160 4.56 -26.49 1.51
C SER A 160 5.47 -26.00 0.40
N ASP A 161 5.96 -26.90 -0.44
CA ASP A 161 6.80 -26.55 -1.59
C ASP A 161 5.99 -26.43 -2.90
N THR A 162 4.65 -26.34 -2.80
CA THR A 162 3.73 -26.42 -3.96
C THR A 162 4.03 -25.38 -5.03
N HIS A 163 4.36 -24.15 -4.63
CA HIS A 163 4.63 -23.02 -5.54
C HIS A 163 6.11 -22.70 -5.69
N ASP A 164 7.00 -23.45 -5.04
CA ASP A 164 8.43 -23.13 -4.92
C ASP A 164 9.14 -23.00 -6.26
N VAL A 165 8.84 -23.88 -7.22
CA VAL A 165 9.45 -23.82 -8.56
C VAL A 165 9.09 -22.52 -9.28
N LEU A 166 7.82 -22.11 -9.22
CA LEU A 166 7.37 -20.85 -9.82
C LEU A 166 7.99 -19.64 -9.10
N ILE A 167 8.06 -19.69 -7.77
CA ILE A 167 8.67 -18.65 -6.95
C ILE A 167 10.17 -18.51 -7.28
N ASP A 168 10.88 -19.64 -7.43
CA ASP A 168 12.30 -19.66 -7.79
C ASP A 168 12.54 -19.13 -9.22
N ASP A 169 11.70 -19.53 -10.19
CA ASP A 169 11.80 -19.02 -11.56
C ASP A 169 11.54 -17.50 -11.62
N LEU A 170 10.56 -17.01 -10.85
CA LEU A 170 10.28 -15.58 -10.71
C LEU A 170 11.44 -14.83 -10.02
N ALA A 171 11.99 -15.41 -8.96
CA ALA A 171 13.13 -14.87 -8.23
C ALA A 171 14.36 -14.73 -9.14
N VAL A 172 14.64 -15.72 -9.99
CA VAL A 172 15.74 -15.67 -10.98
C VAL A 172 15.51 -14.57 -12.01
N ALA A 173 14.27 -14.41 -12.51
CA ALA A 173 13.95 -13.34 -13.46
C ALA A 173 14.15 -11.94 -12.86
N ILE A 174 13.80 -11.77 -11.58
CA ILE A 174 13.98 -10.50 -10.86
C ILE A 174 15.45 -10.26 -10.52
N ALA A 175 16.19 -11.29 -10.11
CA ALA A 175 17.64 -11.20 -9.85
C ALA A 175 18.47 -10.86 -11.10
N ALA A 176 17.91 -11.09 -12.30
CA ALA A 176 18.56 -10.70 -13.55
C ALA A 176 18.44 -9.19 -13.86
N TRP A 177 17.62 -8.43 -13.13
CA TRP A 177 17.54 -6.98 -13.25
C TRP A 177 18.78 -6.32 -12.64
N ASP A 178 19.52 -5.58 -13.46
CA ASP A 178 20.73 -4.87 -13.04
C ASP A 178 20.38 -3.43 -12.64
N GLY A 179 19.82 -3.28 -11.44
CA GLY A 179 19.45 -1.97 -10.94
C GLY A 179 18.57 -2.02 -9.69
N PRO A 180 18.16 -0.85 -9.21
CA PRO A 180 17.22 -0.76 -8.09
C PRO A 180 15.85 -1.31 -8.50
N LEU A 181 15.17 -1.99 -7.58
CA LEU A 181 13.79 -2.43 -7.76
C LEU A 181 13.10 -2.61 -6.39
N PHE A 182 11.79 -2.41 -6.38
CA PHE A 182 10.92 -2.64 -5.23
C PHE A 182 10.06 -3.88 -5.44
N VAL A 183 9.86 -4.68 -4.40
CA VAL A 183 8.96 -5.84 -4.40
C VAL A 183 7.99 -5.74 -3.24
N ARG A 184 6.68 -5.80 -3.52
CA ARG A 184 5.61 -5.75 -2.52
C ARG A 184 4.84 -7.06 -2.53
N PHE A 185 5.08 -7.92 -1.55
CA PHE A 185 4.39 -9.21 -1.43
C PHE A 185 3.15 -9.11 -0.57
N GLY A 186 2.08 -9.79 -1.00
CA GLY A 186 0.81 -9.87 -0.28
C GLY A 186 0.31 -8.50 0.12
N PHE A 187 0.18 -7.60 -0.86
CA PHE A 187 -0.32 -6.24 -0.65
C PHE A 187 -1.68 -6.24 0.06
N GLU A 188 -1.97 -5.14 0.76
CA GLU A 188 -3.18 -4.96 1.57
C GLU A 188 -3.43 -6.17 2.49
N PHE A 189 -2.42 -6.54 3.28
CA PHE A 189 -2.39 -7.83 3.96
C PHE A 189 -3.58 -8.06 4.92
N ASN A 190 -4.09 -6.96 5.49
CA ASN A 190 -5.19 -6.93 6.45
C ASN A 190 -6.57 -6.89 5.77
N GLY A 191 -6.61 -6.75 4.44
CA GLY A 191 -7.83 -6.71 3.65
C GLY A 191 -8.56 -8.04 3.66
N ALA A 192 -9.81 -8.06 4.15
CA ALA A 192 -10.63 -9.27 4.18
C ALA A 192 -10.88 -9.86 2.77
N TRP A 193 -10.77 -9.02 1.72
CA TRP A 193 -10.87 -9.42 0.32
C TRP A 193 -9.68 -10.24 -0.19
N ASN A 194 -8.49 -10.06 0.39
CA ASN A 194 -7.33 -10.90 0.09
C ASN A 194 -7.36 -12.22 0.87
N GLY A 195 -8.05 -12.25 2.02
CA GLY A 195 -8.33 -13.47 2.76
C GLY A 195 -7.10 -14.15 3.38
N TYR A 196 -5.99 -13.43 3.54
CA TYR A 196 -4.79 -13.96 4.21
C TYR A 196 -5.07 -14.30 5.67
N THR A 197 -4.30 -15.23 6.21
CA THR A 197 -4.48 -15.76 7.57
C THR A 197 -3.51 -15.06 8.54
N PRO A 198 -4.01 -14.32 9.56
CA PRO A 198 -3.15 -13.76 10.61
C PRO A 198 -2.34 -14.87 11.29
N GLY A 199 -1.06 -14.61 11.55
CA GLY A 199 -0.08 -15.56 12.09
C GLY A 199 0.55 -16.49 11.04
N VAL A 200 -0.08 -16.66 9.87
CA VAL A 200 0.49 -17.41 8.72
C VAL A 200 1.14 -16.47 7.72
N TYR A 201 0.49 -15.35 7.40
CA TYR A 201 0.98 -14.35 6.45
C TYR A 201 2.47 -13.99 6.69
N PRO A 202 2.92 -13.71 7.93
CA PRO A 202 4.34 -13.44 8.20
C PRO A 202 5.27 -14.55 7.69
N ALA A 203 4.90 -15.82 7.90
CA ALA A 203 5.72 -16.95 7.46
C ALA A 203 5.77 -17.07 5.92
N ALA A 204 4.67 -16.81 5.23
CA ALA A 204 4.62 -16.78 3.77
C ALA A 204 5.50 -15.65 3.20
N TYR A 205 5.37 -14.45 3.77
CA TYR A 205 6.18 -13.29 3.39
C TYR A 205 7.67 -13.56 3.56
N ARG A 206 8.09 -14.04 4.73
CA ARG A 206 9.49 -14.39 5.01
C ARG A 206 10.05 -15.39 4.02
N LYS A 207 9.29 -16.46 3.71
CA LYS A 207 9.71 -17.46 2.73
C LYS A 207 9.93 -16.86 1.34
N LEU A 208 9.04 -15.99 0.87
CA LEU A 208 9.20 -15.34 -0.44
C LEU A 208 10.48 -14.49 -0.49
N VAL A 209 10.69 -13.64 0.52
CA VAL A 209 11.88 -12.80 0.63
C VAL A 209 13.16 -13.64 0.70
N ASP A 210 13.19 -14.70 1.52
CA ASP A 210 14.35 -15.58 1.66
C ASP A 210 14.72 -16.26 0.34
N ARG A 211 13.73 -16.72 -0.43
CA ARG A 211 13.97 -17.35 -1.73
C ARG A 211 14.45 -16.36 -2.78
N PHE A 212 13.89 -15.15 -2.79
CA PHE A 212 14.34 -14.09 -3.69
C PHE A 212 15.79 -13.69 -3.40
N ARG A 213 16.12 -13.49 -2.12
CA ARG A 213 17.51 -13.25 -1.68
C ARG A 213 18.44 -14.41 -2.04
N ALA A 214 17.99 -15.67 -1.86
CA ALA A 214 18.78 -16.85 -2.23
C ALA A 214 19.04 -16.98 -3.73
N ALA A 215 18.17 -16.43 -4.58
CA ALA A 215 18.35 -16.36 -6.03
C ALA A 215 19.24 -15.18 -6.49
N GLY A 216 19.65 -14.29 -5.58
CA GLY A 216 20.48 -13.10 -5.88
C GLY A 216 19.69 -11.80 -6.05
N ALA A 217 18.42 -11.75 -5.64
CA ALA A 217 17.63 -10.51 -5.59
C ALA A 217 17.76 -9.79 -4.24
N ASP A 218 18.94 -9.81 -3.62
CA ASP A 218 19.23 -9.12 -2.35
C ASP A 218 19.40 -7.60 -2.51
N GLY A 219 19.54 -7.11 -3.75
CA GLY A 219 19.48 -5.68 -4.10
C GLY A 219 18.07 -5.09 -4.13
N ALA A 220 17.01 -5.92 -4.09
CA ALA A 220 15.63 -5.47 -4.09
C ALA A 220 15.18 -4.96 -2.71
N ALA A 221 14.38 -3.89 -2.67
CA ALA A 221 13.73 -3.41 -1.45
C ALA A 221 12.36 -4.07 -1.28
N TYR A 222 12.12 -4.74 -0.14
CA TYR A 222 10.89 -5.47 0.15
C TYR A 222 9.91 -4.62 0.99
N ILE A 223 8.67 -4.49 0.50
CA ILE A 223 7.62 -3.64 1.06
C ILE A 223 6.54 -4.48 1.76
N TRP A 224 6.18 -4.13 3.00
CA TRP A 224 5.05 -4.71 3.74
C TRP A 224 3.88 -3.71 3.78
N CYS A 225 2.77 -4.01 3.10
CA CYS A 225 1.78 -2.99 2.72
C CYS A 225 0.40 -3.12 3.36
N TYR A 226 -0.05 -2.04 3.99
CA TYR A 226 -1.28 -1.92 4.77
C TYR A 226 -2.37 -1.10 4.04
N GLU A 227 -3.64 -1.53 4.17
CA GLU A 227 -4.82 -0.78 3.69
C GLU A 227 -5.64 -0.22 4.88
N PRO A 228 -5.74 1.10 5.04
CA PRO A 228 -6.43 1.74 6.16
C PRO A 228 -7.95 1.56 6.22
N ASP A 229 -8.63 1.25 5.13
CA ASP A 229 -10.07 0.96 5.16
C ASP A 229 -10.38 -0.46 5.66
N ALA A 230 -9.36 -1.31 5.80
CA ALA A 230 -9.47 -2.62 6.42
C ALA A 230 -9.18 -2.57 7.95
N ALA A 231 -9.04 -3.75 8.58
CA ALA A 231 -8.87 -3.85 10.03
C ALA A 231 -7.60 -3.11 10.51
N GLY A 232 -7.70 -2.45 11.66
CA GLY A 232 -6.59 -1.77 12.34
C GLY A 232 -5.84 -2.68 13.29
N ASP A 233 -5.56 -3.91 12.90
CA ASP A 233 -4.93 -4.93 13.73
C ASP A 233 -3.50 -5.25 13.27
N PHE A 234 -2.88 -4.37 12.47
CA PHE A 234 -1.54 -4.59 11.89
C PHE A 234 -0.42 -4.81 12.93
N ASP A 235 -0.59 -4.28 14.13
CA ASP A 235 0.30 -4.41 15.29
C ASP A 235 -0.18 -5.49 16.28
N ALA A 236 -1.21 -6.26 15.93
CA ALA A 236 -1.75 -7.29 16.79
C ALA A 236 -0.77 -8.45 16.99
N VAL A 237 -0.83 -9.02 18.19
CA VAL A 237 0.06 -10.07 18.67
C VAL A 237 -0.76 -11.29 19.09
N GLY A 238 -0.29 -12.49 18.74
CA GLY A 238 -0.90 -13.76 19.13
C GLY A 238 -0.73 -14.09 20.62
N GLU A 239 -1.35 -15.19 21.06
CA GLU A 239 -1.21 -15.69 22.44
C GLU A 239 0.24 -16.06 22.81
N ASP A 240 1.06 -16.38 21.81
CA ASP A 240 2.47 -16.71 21.92
C ASP A 240 3.40 -15.50 21.94
N GLY A 241 2.87 -14.28 21.79
CA GLY A 241 3.66 -13.06 21.74
C GLY A 241 4.21 -12.73 20.34
N GLU A 242 3.86 -13.51 19.32
CA GLU A 242 4.33 -13.27 17.94
C GLU A 242 3.40 -12.32 17.18
N PRO A 243 3.93 -11.38 16.36
CA PRO A 243 3.11 -10.53 15.51
C PRO A 243 2.23 -11.33 14.55
N LEU A 244 0.97 -10.95 14.42
CA LEU A 244 0.03 -11.63 13.52
C LEU A 244 0.24 -11.25 12.06
N TRP A 245 0.75 -10.05 11.79
CA TRP A 245 0.91 -9.54 10.43
C TRP A 245 2.33 -9.13 10.08
N TYR A 246 3.07 -8.56 11.04
CA TYR A 246 4.40 -8.03 10.78
C TYR A 246 5.44 -9.15 10.57
N PRO A 247 6.11 -9.23 9.40
CA PRO A 247 7.09 -10.27 9.11
C PRO A 247 8.38 -10.17 9.94
N GLY A 248 8.71 -8.97 10.41
CA GLY A 248 9.93 -8.63 11.13
C GLY A 248 10.89 -7.78 10.30
N ASP A 249 11.70 -6.98 11.01
CA ASP A 249 12.67 -6.03 10.46
C ASP A 249 13.71 -6.65 9.52
N GLU A 250 14.04 -7.93 9.68
CA GLU A 250 14.98 -8.62 8.80
C GLU A 250 14.43 -8.82 7.36
N TRP A 251 13.11 -8.86 7.20
CA TRP A 251 12.45 -9.12 5.91
C TRP A 251 11.78 -7.91 5.29
N VAL A 252 11.58 -6.84 6.06
CA VAL A 252 10.90 -5.62 5.61
C VAL A 252 11.91 -4.48 5.52
N ASP A 253 12.16 -4.00 4.31
CA ASP A 253 12.98 -2.80 4.08
C ASP A 253 12.12 -1.52 4.17
N TRP A 254 10.84 -1.62 3.76
CA TRP A 254 9.90 -0.50 3.67
C TRP A 254 8.52 -0.86 4.19
N PHE A 255 7.89 0.09 4.87
CA PHE A 255 6.46 0.03 5.14
C PHE A 255 5.72 0.51 3.89
N GLY A 256 4.62 -0.15 3.55
CA GLY A 256 3.74 0.22 2.45
C GLY A 256 2.40 0.70 3.00
N LEU A 257 1.85 1.76 2.43
CA LEU A 257 0.56 2.30 2.81
C LEU A 257 -0.26 2.59 1.56
N ASP A 258 -1.50 2.11 1.52
CA ASP A 258 -2.43 2.42 0.44
C ASP A 258 -3.34 3.60 0.85
N VAL A 259 -3.55 4.55 -0.07
CA VAL A 259 -4.15 5.86 0.21
C VAL A 259 -5.19 6.23 -0.84
N PHE A 260 -6.44 5.87 -0.56
CA PHE A 260 -7.57 6.12 -1.46
C PHE A 260 -8.64 7.06 -0.87
N GLY A 261 -8.90 6.96 0.43
CA GLY A 261 -9.95 7.74 1.09
C GLY A 261 -9.53 9.19 1.37
N ASN A 262 -10.45 10.15 1.18
CA ASN A 262 -10.19 11.57 1.51
C ASN A 262 -9.82 11.72 3.00
N SER A 263 -10.49 10.95 3.86
CA SER A 263 -10.20 10.95 5.31
C SER A 263 -8.81 10.44 5.67
N HIS A 264 -8.11 9.72 4.78
CA HIS A 264 -6.74 9.26 5.04
C HIS A 264 -5.77 10.44 5.10
N VAL A 265 -6.04 11.48 4.32
CA VAL A 265 -5.14 12.62 4.08
C VAL A 265 -5.65 13.95 4.64
N ASP A 266 -6.93 14.03 5.01
CA ASP A 266 -7.50 15.23 5.64
C ASP A 266 -6.94 15.42 7.07
N PRO A 267 -6.19 16.50 7.35
CA PRO A 267 -5.63 16.75 8.68
C PRO A 267 -6.69 17.03 9.74
N GLU A 268 -7.91 17.40 9.35
CA GLU A 268 -9.03 17.66 10.25
C GLU A 268 -9.93 16.42 10.47
N ALA A 269 -9.67 15.32 9.75
CA ALA A 269 -10.41 14.08 9.95
C ALA A 269 -10.14 13.53 11.38
N PRO A 270 -11.18 13.11 12.11
CA PRO A 270 -11.00 12.63 13.46
C PRO A 270 -10.28 11.28 13.46
N GLU A 271 -9.31 11.08 14.35
CA GLU A 271 -8.61 9.80 14.52
C GLU A 271 -9.46 8.75 15.25
N GLN A 272 -10.48 9.18 15.98
CA GLN A 272 -11.43 8.32 16.69
C GLN A 272 -12.87 8.69 16.34
N ASP A 273 -13.73 7.69 16.24
CA ASP A 273 -15.17 7.87 16.08
C ASP A 273 -15.83 8.33 17.39
N GLY A 274 -17.12 8.70 17.32
CA GLY A 274 -17.87 9.17 18.50
C GLY A 274 -18.09 8.11 19.59
N ARG A 275 -17.62 6.88 19.41
CA ARG A 275 -17.68 5.76 20.37
C ARG A 275 -16.28 5.34 20.85
N GLY A 276 -15.22 6.03 20.42
CA GLY A 276 -13.83 5.73 20.75
C GLY A 276 -13.20 4.63 19.89
N GLY A 277 -13.86 4.21 18.80
CA GLY A 277 -13.27 3.32 17.80
C GLY A 277 -12.31 4.07 16.89
N GLU A 278 -11.24 3.42 16.44
CA GLU A 278 -10.26 4.03 15.55
C GLU A 278 -10.86 4.25 14.15
N THR A 279 -10.65 5.42 13.56
CA THR A 279 -11.06 5.72 12.18
C THR A 279 -9.97 5.31 11.19
N ALA A 280 -10.24 5.40 9.88
CA ALA A 280 -9.21 5.20 8.86
C ALA A 280 -8.04 6.20 9.03
N ARG A 281 -8.35 7.46 9.39
CA ARG A 281 -7.32 8.46 9.74
C ARG A 281 -6.48 8.01 10.92
N GLY A 282 -7.10 7.58 12.03
CA GLY A 282 -6.36 7.08 13.19
C GLY A 282 -5.45 5.91 12.85
N ARG A 283 -5.94 4.97 12.02
CA ARG A 283 -5.15 3.83 11.52
C ARG A 283 -3.95 4.26 10.67
N VAL A 284 -4.12 5.21 9.76
CA VAL A 284 -3.01 5.81 8.99
C VAL A 284 -1.95 6.37 9.94
N MET A 285 -2.37 7.17 10.92
CA MET A 285 -1.47 7.82 11.86
C MET A 285 -0.67 6.81 12.66
N ARG A 286 -1.34 5.81 13.25
CA ARG A 286 -0.68 4.77 14.04
C ARG A 286 0.25 3.90 13.17
N PHE A 287 -0.10 3.64 11.92
CA PHE A 287 0.76 2.88 11.02
C PHE A 287 2.03 3.67 10.62
N LEU A 288 1.90 4.98 10.40
CA LEU A 288 3.06 5.86 10.15
C LEU A 288 3.97 5.95 11.38
N GLU A 289 3.40 6.02 12.59
CA GLU A 289 4.18 6.00 13.85
C GLU A 289 4.89 4.66 14.07
N MET A 290 4.25 3.54 13.71
CA MET A 290 4.88 2.22 13.74
C MET A 290 6.09 2.18 12.79
N ALA A 291 5.96 2.69 11.56
CA ALA A 291 7.08 2.74 10.61
C ALA A 291 8.28 3.52 11.17
N ALA A 292 8.02 4.66 11.81
CA ALA A 292 9.06 5.46 12.47
C ALA A 292 9.72 4.71 13.65
N THR A 293 8.94 3.96 14.43
CA THR A 293 9.47 3.15 15.55
C THR A 293 10.38 2.01 15.09
N HIS A 294 10.19 1.52 13.85
CA HIS A 294 11.03 0.51 13.23
C HIS A 294 12.19 1.10 12.39
N ASP A 295 12.37 2.43 12.40
CA ASP A 295 13.35 3.14 11.56
C ASP A 295 13.22 2.80 10.06
N ARG A 296 11.97 2.70 9.57
CA ARG A 296 11.66 2.34 8.18
C ARG A 296 10.98 3.47 7.41
N PRO A 297 11.37 3.68 6.14
CA PRO A 297 10.65 4.57 5.26
C PRO A 297 9.31 3.96 4.83
N VAL A 298 8.38 4.83 4.46
CA VAL A 298 7.05 4.51 3.99
C VAL A 298 6.95 4.81 2.49
N PHE A 299 6.45 3.82 1.74
CA PHE A 299 6.06 3.91 0.35
C PHE A 299 4.52 3.97 0.29
N LEU A 300 3.95 5.08 -0.16
CA LEU A 300 2.54 5.13 -0.54
C LEU A 300 2.32 4.27 -1.80
N SER A 301 2.09 2.97 -1.60
CA SER A 301 2.33 1.94 -2.61
C SER A 301 1.25 1.95 -3.69
N GLU A 302 0.03 2.28 -3.28
CA GLU A 302 -1.08 2.70 -4.11
C GLU A 302 -1.70 3.99 -3.58
N SER A 303 -2.02 4.92 -4.47
CA SER A 303 -2.78 6.10 -4.09
C SER A 303 -3.55 6.68 -5.26
N ALA A 304 -4.79 7.10 -5.02
CA ALA A 304 -5.63 7.75 -6.02
C ALA A 304 -6.78 8.51 -5.37
N ALA A 305 -7.18 9.63 -5.97
CA ALA A 305 -8.30 10.47 -5.51
C ALA A 305 -9.68 9.86 -5.84
N VAL A 306 -9.90 8.60 -5.49
CA VAL A 306 -11.04 7.79 -5.98
C VAL A 306 -12.39 8.24 -5.44
N GLN A 307 -12.42 8.88 -4.26
CA GLN A 307 -13.64 9.41 -3.63
C GLN A 307 -13.95 10.85 -4.03
N VAL A 308 -12.98 11.56 -4.62
CA VAL A 308 -13.18 12.94 -5.10
C VAL A 308 -13.97 12.97 -6.39
N HIS A 309 -13.73 12.01 -7.29
CA HIS A 309 -14.31 11.98 -8.65
C HIS A 309 -13.95 13.26 -9.40
N VAL A 310 -12.67 13.40 -9.76
CA VAL A 310 -12.09 14.63 -10.34
C VAL A 310 -12.99 15.18 -11.45
N THR A 311 -13.48 16.40 -11.24
CA THR A 311 -14.51 17.02 -12.08
C THR A 311 -13.88 17.44 -13.41
N PRO A 312 -14.34 16.93 -14.57
CA PRO A 312 -13.71 17.26 -15.85
C PRO A 312 -13.98 18.70 -16.27
N ASP A 313 -13.05 19.30 -17.03
CA ASP A 313 -13.16 20.68 -17.55
C ASP A 313 -14.47 20.97 -18.30
N ALA A 314 -15.02 19.96 -18.96
CA ALA A 314 -16.27 20.06 -19.71
C ALA A 314 -17.47 20.41 -18.81
N ASP A 315 -17.41 19.99 -17.55
CA ASP A 315 -18.43 20.21 -16.54
C ASP A 315 -18.07 21.39 -15.59
N ASP A 316 -16.82 21.88 -15.64
CA ASP A 316 -16.29 22.93 -14.75
C ASP A 316 -15.54 24.06 -15.51
N PRO A 317 -16.26 24.91 -16.27
CA PRO A 317 -15.64 25.96 -17.09
C PRO A 317 -14.93 27.06 -16.26
N GLY A 318 -15.16 27.11 -14.94
CA GLY A 318 -14.56 28.08 -14.03
C GLY A 318 -13.44 27.51 -13.15
N PHE A 319 -13.22 26.20 -13.20
CA PHE A 319 -12.33 25.45 -12.29
C PHE A 319 -12.72 25.52 -10.80
N GLU A 320 -13.96 25.89 -10.49
CA GLU A 320 -14.43 26.00 -9.11
C GLU A 320 -14.58 24.62 -8.46
N ASP A 321 -14.96 23.62 -9.24
CA ASP A 321 -15.11 22.24 -8.77
C ASP A 321 -13.73 21.59 -8.66
N GLY A 322 -12.87 21.75 -9.67
CA GLY A 322 -11.48 21.29 -9.65
C GLY A 322 -10.66 21.89 -8.50
N GLN A 323 -10.95 23.13 -8.09
CA GLN A 323 -10.34 23.70 -6.88
C GLN A 323 -10.77 22.97 -5.61
N ARG A 324 -12.06 22.66 -5.46
CA ARG A 324 -12.54 21.89 -4.31
C ARG A 324 -12.02 20.46 -4.32
N ASP A 325 -11.92 19.85 -5.50
CA ASP A 325 -11.35 18.52 -5.69
C ASP A 325 -9.88 18.48 -5.25
N TRP A 326 -9.12 19.53 -5.58
CA TRP A 326 -7.75 19.72 -5.09
C TRP A 326 -7.68 19.81 -3.57
N GLU A 327 -8.50 20.66 -2.97
CA GLU A 327 -8.56 20.89 -1.53
C GLU A 327 -9.02 19.63 -0.76
N ALA A 328 -9.90 18.82 -1.35
CA ALA A 328 -10.49 17.64 -0.71
C ALA A 328 -9.53 16.43 -0.59
N PHE A 329 -8.48 16.36 -1.41
CA PHE A 329 -7.57 15.21 -1.41
C PHE A 329 -6.12 15.62 -1.63
N PHE A 330 -5.80 16.33 -2.71
CA PHE A 330 -4.43 16.56 -3.14
C PHE A 330 -3.63 17.47 -2.19
N GLU A 331 -4.27 18.48 -1.62
CA GLU A 331 -3.64 19.35 -0.62
C GLU A 331 -3.22 18.55 0.63
N GLY A 332 -4.14 17.77 1.20
CA GLY A 332 -3.85 16.87 2.32
C GLY A 332 -2.83 15.78 1.95
N TYR A 333 -2.90 15.22 0.74
CA TYR A 333 -2.00 14.17 0.26
C TYR A 333 -0.54 14.62 0.22
N PHE A 334 -0.27 15.79 -0.36
CA PHE A 334 1.08 16.38 -0.33
C PHE A 334 1.46 16.93 1.05
N GLY A 335 0.48 17.42 1.82
CA GLY A 335 0.65 17.84 3.22
C GLY A 335 1.16 16.69 4.09
N MET A 336 0.54 15.52 3.99
CA MET A 336 0.93 14.31 4.71
C MET A 336 2.39 13.92 4.43
N MET A 337 2.85 13.97 3.17
CA MET A 337 4.27 13.73 2.85
C MET A 337 5.21 14.76 3.49
N THR A 338 4.72 15.96 3.80
CA THR A 338 5.50 17.01 4.48
C THR A 338 5.55 16.78 5.97
N ASP A 339 4.42 16.39 6.56
CA ASP A 339 4.27 16.21 8.00
C ASP A 339 4.94 14.92 8.49
N TYR A 340 5.01 13.89 7.64
CA TYR A 340 5.67 12.61 7.93
C TYR A 340 6.88 12.43 7.00
N PRO A 341 8.08 12.90 7.39
CA PRO A 341 9.27 12.92 6.53
C PRO A 341 9.86 11.54 6.21
N TRP A 342 9.40 10.49 6.90
CA TRP A 342 9.69 9.10 6.55
C TRP A 342 8.76 8.55 5.45
N ILE A 343 7.78 9.32 4.96
CA ILE A 343 7.16 9.03 3.66
C ILE A 343 8.16 9.43 2.57
N LYS A 344 8.74 8.43 1.91
CA LYS A 344 9.86 8.62 0.98
C LYS A 344 9.55 8.18 -0.45
N ALA A 345 8.37 7.63 -0.73
CA ALA A 345 7.96 7.26 -2.09
C ALA A 345 6.43 7.24 -2.23
N PHE A 346 5.94 7.44 -3.46
CA PHE A 346 4.52 7.21 -3.78
C PHE A 346 4.32 6.68 -5.20
N ASN A 347 3.27 5.91 -5.42
CA ASN A 347 2.70 5.67 -6.74
C ASN A 347 1.30 6.27 -6.82
N TYR A 348 1.12 7.20 -7.76
CA TYR A 348 -0.21 7.69 -8.09
C TYR A 348 -0.85 6.85 -9.20
N MET A 349 -2.03 6.31 -8.93
CA MET A 349 -2.83 5.50 -9.85
C MET A 349 -3.80 6.39 -10.61
N ASP A 350 -3.30 6.97 -11.68
CA ASP A 350 -4.04 7.90 -12.52
C ASP A 350 -5.02 7.12 -13.40
N GLN A 351 -6.21 6.79 -12.90
CA GLN A 351 -7.17 5.88 -13.55
C GLN A 351 -8.61 6.38 -13.52
N ASP A 352 -9.40 5.92 -14.50
CA ASP A 352 -10.86 6.09 -14.50
C ASP A 352 -11.52 4.79 -14.03
N TYR A 353 -12.04 4.80 -12.80
CA TYR A 353 -12.63 3.60 -12.20
C TYR A 353 -14.12 3.43 -12.56
N ARG A 354 -14.72 4.37 -13.29
CA ARG A 354 -16.13 4.27 -13.71
C ARG A 354 -16.35 3.13 -14.70
N GLY A 355 -17.46 2.45 -14.58
CA GLY A 355 -17.81 1.26 -15.35
C GLY A 355 -16.98 0.02 -14.97
N THR A 356 -16.16 0.10 -13.93
CA THR A 356 -15.44 -1.04 -13.34
C THR A 356 -16.18 -1.57 -12.12
N HIS A 357 -15.75 -2.73 -11.65
CA HIS A 357 -16.27 -3.29 -10.41
C HIS A 357 -15.99 -2.42 -9.17
N TYR A 358 -14.93 -1.60 -9.19
CA TYR A 358 -14.61 -0.70 -8.08
C TYR A 358 -15.64 0.41 -7.91
N GLU A 359 -16.21 0.92 -9.01
CA GLU A 359 -17.35 1.85 -8.93
C GLU A 359 -18.55 1.16 -8.29
N GLU A 360 -18.87 -0.08 -8.70
CA GLU A 360 -20.03 -0.82 -8.20
C GLU A 360 -19.92 -1.16 -6.70
N LEU A 361 -18.74 -1.57 -6.25
CA LEU A 361 -18.52 -2.00 -4.85
C LEU A 361 -18.23 -0.85 -3.90
N PHE A 362 -17.42 0.11 -4.34
CA PHE A 362 -16.81 1.10 -3.46
C PHE A 362 -17.16 2.54 -3.86
N GLY A 363 -17.88 2.74 -4.97
CA GLY A 363 -18.22 4.06 -5.47
C GLY A 363 -17.00 4.84 -5.98
N TRP A 364 -15.95 4.15 -6.43
CA TRP A 364 -14.76 4.81 -6.97
C TRP A 364 -15.06 5.50 -8.30
N GLY A 365 -14.56 6.73 -8.44
CA GLY A 365 -14.80 7.58 -9.59
C GLY A 365 -13.57 7.78 -10.48
N ASP A 366 -13.56 8.88 -11.22
CA ASP A 366 -12.43 9.26 -12.06
C ASP A 366 -11.32 9.88 -11.19
N ALA A 367 -10.15 9.27 -11.14
CA ALA A 367 -9.00 9.75 -10.37
C ALA A 367 -7.91 10.35 -11.27
N ARG A 368 -8.17 10.50 -12.58
CA ARG A 368 -7.20 11.07 -13.51
C ARG A 368 -6.99 12.55 -13.21
N VAL A 369 -5.75 12.98 -13.02
CA VAL A 369 -5.44 14.38 -12.73
C VAL A 369 -5.66 15.29 -13.94
N GLU A 370 -5.52 14.76 -15.17
CA GLU A 370 -5.56 15.55 -16.40
C GLU A 370 -6.95 15.81 -16.98
N VAL A 371 -8.01 15.26 -16.38
CA VAL A 371 -9.38 15.58 -16.80
C VAL A 371 -9.80 16.99 -16.40
N ASN A 372 -9.10 17.60 -15.43
CA ASN A 372 -9.28 18.98 -14.99
C ASN A 372 -7.98 19.80 -15.12
N SER A 373 -8.01 20.89 -15.88
CA SER A 373 -6.86 21.75 -16.15
C SER A 373 -6.29 22.43 -14.90
N TYR A 374 -7.11 22.72 -13.89
CA TYR A 374 -6.63 23.28 -12.62
C TYR A 374 -5.90 22.21 -11.80
N VAL A 375 -6.49 21.01 -11.68
CA VAL A 375 -5.90 19.90 -10.91
C VAL A 375 -4.54 19.49 -11.48
N ILE A 376 -4.43 19.20 -12.78
CA ILE A 376 -3.14 18.85 -13.39
C ILE A 376 -2.13 20.01 -13.30
N GLY A 377 -2.58 21.26 -13.41
CA GLY A 377 -1.72 22.43 -13.28
C GLY A 377 -1.07 22.52 -11.89
N ARG A 378 -1.86 22.32 -10.83
CA ARG A 378 -1.37 22.28 -9.45
C ARG A 378 -0.54 21.02 -9.18
N TRP A 379 -0.92 19.87 -9.73
CA TRP A 379 -0.14 18.63 -9.63
C TRP A 379 1.28 18.80 -10.19
N ILE A 380 1.40 19.36 -11.40
CA ILE A 380 2.69 19.67 -12.03
C ILE A 380 3.49 20.69 -11.20
N GLU A 381 2.84 21.71 -10.64
CA GLU A 381 3.48 22.68 -9.74
C GLU A 381 4.10 21.97 -8.52
N ARG A 382 3.36 21.07 -7.88
CA ARG A 382 3.85 20.27 -6.74
C ARG A 382 5.01 19.38 -7.15
N LEU A 383 4.90 18.63 -8.25
CA LEU A 383 5.97 17.74 -8.71
C LEU A 383 7.28 18.50 -9.00
N ARG A 384 7.21 19.74 -9.47
CA ARG A 384 8.42 20.56 -9.72
C ARG A 384 9.17 21.00 -8.46
N GLU A 385 8.64 20.72 -7.27
CA GLU A 385 9.37 21.00 -6.03
C GLU A 385 10.62 20.12 -5.92
N PRO A 386 11.77 20.68 -5.49
CA PRO A 386 13.04 19.94 -5.41
C PRO A 386 13.02 18.67 -4.55
N ARG A 387 12.00 18.51 -3.69
CA ARG A 387 11.82 17.32 -2.87
C ARG A 387 11.54 16.07 -3.69
N PHE A 388 10.84 16.20 -4.82
CA PHE A 388 10.46 15.04 -5.61
C PHE A 388 11.61 14.58 -6.49
N VAL A 389 11.85 13.27 -6.50
CA VAL A 389 12.87 12.63 -7.33
C VAL A 389 12.17 12.05 -8.55
N HIS A 390 12.64 12.46 -9.73
CA HIS A 390 12.07 12.07 -11.01
C HIS A 390 13.03 11.20 -11.81
N ARG A 391 12.50 10.62 -12.89
CA ARG A 391 13.24 9.74 -13.78
C ARG A 391 14.60 10.30 -14.24
N THR A 392 14.64 11.59 -14.55
CA THR A 392 15.85 12.25 -15.06
C THR A 392 16.95 12.43 -14.02
N GLU A 393 16.60 12.42 -12.73
CA GLU A 393 17.57 12.45 -11.63
C GLU A 393 18.09 11.05 -11.29
N GLY A 394 17.24 10.03 -11.42
CA GLY A 394 17.54 8.67 -10.97
C GLY A 394 17.48 8.53 -9.44
N LEU A 395 17.70 7.31 -8.93
CA LEU A 395 17.80 7.14 -7.47
C LEU A 395 19.06 7.82 -6.94
N PRO A 396 18.95 8.74 -5.96
CA PRO A 396 20.12 9.37 -5.38
C PRO A 396 21.01 8.32 -4.70
N GLY A 397 22.32 8.35 -4.97
CA GLY A 397 23.29 7.45 -4.33
C GLY A 397 23.49 6.09 -5.01
N ALA A 398 22.73 5.77 -6.07
CA ALA A 398 23.00 4.63 -6.93
C ALA A 398 24.11 4.98 -7.94
N GLU A 399 25.32 5.27 -7.48
CA GLU A 399 26.49 5.22 -8.37
C GLU A 399 26.75 3.75 -8.73
N THR A 400 26.80 3.46 -10.03
CA THR A 400 27.23 2.17 -10.55
C THR A 400 28.73 2.04 -10.27
N GLU A 401 29.12 1.08 -9.41
CA GLU A 401 30.53 0.69 -9.26
C GLU A 401 31.10 0.06 -10.54
#